data_AF-A0A9D1UNU0-F1
#
_entry.id   AF-A0A9D1UNU0-F1
#
_cell.length_a   1.000
_cell.length_b   1.000
_cell.length_c   1.000
_cell.angle_alpha   90.00
_cell.angle_beta   90.00
_cell.angle_gamma   90.00
#
_symmetry.space_group_name_H-M   'P 1'
#
loop_
_entity.id
_entity.type
_entity.pdbx_description
1 polymer ?
#
loop_
_entity_poly.entity_id
_entity_poly.type
_entity_poly.pdbx_seq_one_letter_code
_entity_poly.pdbx_strand_id
1 'polypeptide(L)'
;GGAGVFAYGNGTAYVSNTTITTAQDTSGGIHVAGGGTLYAWDLTVETSGESAEAIRSDRGSGTMVVDGGSYTSNGVGSPAVYSTADITVHNAALASTGSEAVCIEGLNTLRLFDCDLSGNMSDLEQNDCTWNVILYQSMSGDSQVGNSTFEMVGGSLTAQNGGMFYTTNTESTFLLSGVDITGAADSKFLLRCTGNANQRGWGASGANGADCHFTGSDQALDGDVIWDSISSLDFYLTQGSVLTGAVLQDESCAGDGGDGYANLYIEEGSTWVVTGDSVLTSLQCAGTVVDADGNTVSITGADGTVYVSGTSPYTITVQSYSATPDLSGASTPDLWSDYEAVRP
;
A
#
# COMPACT_ATOMS: atom_id res chain seq x y z
N GLY A 1 -12.03 -6.81 23.93
CA GLY A 1 -12.47 -5.61 24.68
C GLY A 1 -13.77 -5.12 24.07
N GLY A 2 -14.26 -3.96 24.49
CA GLY A 2 -15.38 -3.29 23.82
C GLY A 2 -14.85 -2.15 22.95
N ALA A 3 -15.36 -1.98 21.74
CA ALA A 3 -15.01 -0.82 20.93
C ALA A 3 -15.52 0.47 21.59
N GLY A 4 -14.84 1.60 21.37
CA GLY A 4 -15.28 2.91 21.86
C GLY A 4 -16.61 3.33 21.26
N VAL A 5 -16.72 3.29 19.93
CA VAL A 5 -17.98 3.42 19.19
C VAL A 5 -18.06 2.33 18.14
N PHE A 6 -19.24 1.70 18.02
CA PHE A 6 -19.47 0.61 17.08
C PHE A 6 -20.80 0.76 16.35
N ALA A 7 -20.76 0.71 15.01
CA ALA A 7 -21.94 0.61 14.16
C ALA A 7 -22.00 -0.78 13.50
N TYR A 8 -23.18 -1.43 13.57
CA TYR A 8 -23.38 -2.78 13.05
C TYR A 8 -24.72 -2.91 12.30
N GLY A 9 -24.74 -3.72 11.24
CA GLY A 9 -25.95 -3.97 10.46
C GLY A 9 -26.45 -2.68 9.80
N ASN A 10 -27.74 -2.39 9.93
CA ASN A 10 -28.32 -1.13 9.43
C ASN A 10 -28.12 0.06 10.39
N GLY A 11 -27.24 -0.06 11.38
CA GLY A 11 -26.96 0.98 12.36
C GLY A 11 -26.08 2.08 11.77
N THR A 12 -26.41 3.33 12.10
CA THR A 12 -25.60 4.51 11.77
C THR A 12 -25.17 5.21 13.05
N ALA A 13 -23.86 5.45 13.19
CA ALA A 13 -23.29 6.23 14.28
C ALA A 13 -22.76 7.57 13.77
N TYR A 14 -23.03 8.63 14.54
CA TYR A 14 -22.47 9.96 14.33
C TYR A 14 -21.73 10.36 15.59
N VAL A 15 -20.45 10.69 15.49
CA VAL A 15 -19.61 11.04 16.63
C VAL A 15 -18.79 12.27 16.30
N SER A 16 -18.70 13.23 17.21
CA SER A 16 -17.85 14.39 16.97
C SER A 16 -17.22 14.92 18.25
N ASN A 17 -16.06 15.56 18.14
CA ASN A 17 -15.41 16.32 19.23
C ASN A 17 -15.30 15.51 20.53
N THR A 18 -14.92 14.24 20.42
CA THR A 18 -14.95 13.30 21.53
C THR A 18 -13.60 12.63 21.69
N THR A 19 -13.15 12.50 22.94
CA THR A 19 -11.99 11.70 23.31
C THR A 19 -12.43 10.27 23.62
N ILE A 20 -11.81 9.31 22.96
CA ILE A 20 -12.04 7.87 23.13
C ILE A 20 -10.73 7.24 23.56
N THR A 21 -10.74 6.53 24.68
CA THR A 21 -9.59 5.75 25.14
C THR A 21 -10.01 4.32 25.44
N THR A 22 -9.29 3.36 24.89
CA THR A 22 -9.50 1.92 25.15
C THR A 22 -8.17 1.26 25.52
N ALA A 23 -8.21 0.31 26.47
CA ALA A 23 -6.99 -0.26 27.06
C ALA A 23 -6.89 -1.78 27.01
N GLN A 24 -8.00 -2.49 26.78
CA GLN A 24 -8.01 -3.95 26.74
C GLN A 24 -7.66 -4.46 25.35
N ASP A 25 -7.16 -5.70 25.27
CA ASP A 25 -6.97 -6.37 23.97
C ASP A 25 -8.30 -6.44 23.21
N THR A 26 -8.25 -6.39 21.89
CA THR A 26 -9.41 -6.42 20.97
C THR A 26 -10.42 -5.31 21.26
N SER A 27 -9.95 -4.14 21.71
CA SER A 27 -10.79 -3.00 22.11
C SER A 27 -10.50 -1.82 21.18
N GLY A 28 -10.96 -1.89 19.93
CA GLY A 28 -10.72 -0.83 18.95
C GLY A 28 -11.36 0.53 19.32
N GLY A 29 -10.93 1.60 18.64
CA GLY A 29 -11.44 2.95 18.85
C GLY A 29 -12.82 3.15 18.25
N ILE A 30 -12.89 3.47 16.96
CA ILE A 30 -14.13 3.51 16.17
C ILE A 30 -14.21 2.30 15.25
N HIS A 31 -15.40 1.72 15.14
CA HIS A 31 -15.57 0.41 14.53
C HIS A 31 -16.86 0.32 13.68
N VAL A 32 -16.77 -0.29 12.50
CA VAL A 32 -17.91 -0.74 11.69
C VAL A 32 -17.82 -2.23 11.36
N ALA A 33 -18.95 -2.94 11.32
CA ALA A 33 -19.02 -4.32 10.80
C ALA A 33 -20.43 -4.66 10.33
N GLY A 34 -20.60 -5.77 9.59
CA GLY A 34 -21.90 -6.26 9.14
C GLY A 34 -22.73 -5.26 8.31
N GLY A 35 -22.09 -4.32 7.62
CA GLY A 35 -22.73 -3.28 6.81
C GLY A 35 -23.04 -1.97 7.55
N GLY A 36 -22.56 -1.81 8.80
CA GLY A 36 -22.76 -0.59 9.58
C GLY A 36 -22.16 0.66 8.96
N THR A 37 -22.67 1.83 9.34
CA THR A 37 -22.18 3.13 8.86
C THR A 37 -21.72 4.00 10.03
N LEU A 38 -20.55 4.62 9.93
CA LEU A 38 -20.04 5.53 10.96
C LEU A 38 -19.48 6.81 10.35
N TYR A 39 -19.92 7.95 10.89
CA TYR A 39 -19.41 9.28 10.57
C TYR A 39 -18.72 9.90 11.78
N ALA A 40 -17.49 10.34 11.63
CA ALA A 40 -16.67 10.88 12.70
C ALA A 40 -16.08 12.26 12.33
N TRP A 41 -16.12 13.21 13.27
CA TRP A 41 -15.49 14.52 13.12
C TRP A 41 -14.64 14.89 14.33
N ASP A 42 -13.38 15.26 14.13
CA ASP A 42 -12.50 15.79 15.18
C ASP A 42 -12.44 14.91 16.44
N LEU A 43 -12.23 13.60 16.27
CA LEU A 43 -12.06 12.71 17.43
C LEU A 43 -10.61 12.71 17.90
N THR A 44 -10.41 12.42 19.19
CA THR A 44 -9.11 12.07 19.75
C THR A 44 -9.19 10.64 20.25
N VAL A 45 -8.67 9.69 19.48
CA VAL A 45 -8.77 8.26 19.76
C VAL A 45 -7.40 7.72 20.14
N GLU A 46 -7.31 7.05 21.28
CA GLU A 46 -6.10 6.35 21.72
C GLU A 46 -6.44 4.93 22.18
N THR A 47 -5.77 3.94 21.61
CA THR A 47 -5.95 2.53 21.97
C THR A 47 -4.62 1.94 22.46
N SER A 48 -4.66 0.98 23.40
CA SER A 48 -3.45 0.39 23.99
C SER A 48 -3.36 -1.13 23.99
N GLY A 49 -4.47 -1.84 23.78
CA GLY A 49 -4.49 -3.32 23.82
C GLY A 49 -3.95 -3.96 22.55
N GLU A 50 -3.64 -5.25 22.60
CA GLU A 50 -3.28 -6.04 21.40
C GLU A 50 -4.49 -6.17 20.46
N SER A 51 -4.26 -6.13 19.14
CA SER A 51 -5.30 -6.14 18.10
C SER A 51 -6.43 -5.13 18.36
N ALA A 52 -6.06 -3.91 18.77
CA ALA A 52 -6.96 -2.82 19.12
C ALA A 52 -6.63 -1.58 18.27
N GLU A 53 -7.11 -1.56 17.04
CA GLU A 53 -6.87 -0.49 16.08
C GLU A 53 -7.66 0.78 16.43
N ALA A 54 -7.11 1.94 16.11
CA ALA A 54 -7.80 3.20 16.35
C ALA A 54 -9.01 3.37 15.42
N ILE A 55 -8.83 3.01 14.14
CA ILE A 55 -9.88 2.89 13.14
C ILE A 55 -9.96 1.42 12.69
N ARG A 56 -11.13 0.80 12.90
CA ARG A 56 -11.31 -0.64 12.69
C ARG A 56 -12.54 -0.93 11.86
N SER A 57 -12.46 -2.01 11.09
CA SER A 57 -13.63 -2.74 10.60
C SER A 57 -13.48 -4.25 10.75
N ASP A 58 -14.59 -4.98 10.70
CA ASP A 58 -14.61 -6.44 10.85
C ASP A 58 -15.71 -7.06 9.96
N ARG A 59 -15.83 -8.39 10.01
CA ARG A 59 -16.62 -9.23 9.10
C ARG A 59 -17.95 -8.63 8.67
N GLY A 60 -18.18 -8.67 7.36
CA GLY A 60 -19.41 -8.22 6.73
C GLY A 60 -19.38 -6.76 6.26
N SER A 61 -18.20 -6.15 6.20
CA SER A 61 -17.96 -4.81 5.64
C SER A 61 -18.73 -3.70 6.37
N GLY A 62 -18.77 -2.52 5.78
CA GLY A 62 -19.36 -1.31 6.33
C GLY A 62 -18.85 -0.07 5.60
N THR A 63 -19.28 1.10 6.06
CA THR A 63 -18.82 2.38 5.52
C THR A 63 -18.40 3.30 6.65
N MET A 64 -17.24 3.91 6.53
CA MET A 64 -16.78 4.91 7.49
C MET A 64 -16.26 6.15 6.77
N VAL A 65 -16.71 7.33 7.23
CA VAL A 65 -16.18 8.62 6.78
C VAL A 65 -15.70 9.38 8.01
N VAL A 66 -14.42 9.75 8.00
CA VAL A 66 -13.73 10.39 9.11
C VAL A 66 -13.13 11.71 8.62
N ASP A 67 -13.41 12.80 9.32
CA ASP A 67 -12.91 14.14 8.96
C ASP A 67 -12.28 14.82 10.18
N GLY A 68 -10.98 15.06 10.12
CA GLY A 68 -10.22 15.63 11.21
C GLY A 68 -9.90 14.65 12.36
N GLY A 69 -9.14 15.14 13.32
CA GLY A 69 -8.83 14.42 14.55
C GLY A 69 -7.50 13.67 14.55
N SER A 70 -7.28 12.90 15.61
CA SER A 70 -6.06 12.14 15.84
C SER A 70 -6.41 10.72 16.32
N TYR A 71 -5.80 9.71 15.70
CA TYR A 71 -6.09 8.30 15.91
C TYR A 71 -4.79 7.54 16.13
N THR A 72 -4.53 7.16 17.37
CA THR A 72 -3.29 6.48 17.76
C THR A 72 -3.57 5.08 18.30
N SER A 73 -2.94 4.07 17.71
CA SER A 73 -2.88 2.72 18.25
C SER A 73 -1.48 2.41 18.79
N ASN A 74 -1.43 1.82 20.00
CA ASN A 74 -0.16 1.48 20.66
C ASN A 74 0.10 -0.02 20.80
N GLY A 75 -0.93 -0.84 20.56
CA GLY A 75 -0.82 -2.29 20.67
C GLY A 75 0.02 -2.91 19.56
N VAL A 76 0.62 -4.07 19.85
CA VAL A 76 1.16 -4.95 18.81
C VAL A 76 0.00 -5.49 17.96
N GLY A 77 0.23 -5.68 16.67
CA GLY A 77 -0.79 -6.16 15.74
C GLY A 77 -1.99 -5.22 15.62
N SER A 78 -1.80 -3.95 15.93
CA SER A 78 -2.85 -2.92 15.95
C SER A 78 -2.47 -1.79 15.00
N PRO A 79 -2.68 -1.94 13.68
CA PRO A 79 -2.46 -0.82 12.77
C PRO A 79 -3.32 0.39 13.13
N ALA A 80 -2.93 1.56 12.64
CA ALA A 80 -3.72 2.76 12.83
C ALA A 80 -5.11 2.57 12.17
N VAL A 81 -5.11 1.92 11.00
CA VAL A 81 -6.31 1.51 10.27
C VAL A 81 -6.25 0.04 9.89
N TYR A 82 -7.25 -0.74 10.31
CA TYR A 82 -7.52 -2.08 9.78
C TYR A 82 -8.84 -2.08 9.00
N SER A 83 -8.76 -2.44 7.71
CA SER A 83 -9.90 -2.38 6.80
C SER A 83 -10.33 -3.74 6.26
N THR A 84 -11.57 -4.08 6.57
CA THR A 84 -12.45 -5.01 5.88
C THR A 84 -13.73 -4.29 5.40
N ALA A 85 -13.64 -2.97 5.20
CA ALA A 85 -14.76 -2.07 4.86
C ALA A 85 -14.38 -1.01 3.81
N ASP A 86 -15.32 -0.14 3.45
CA ASP A 86 -15.07 1.08 2.68
C ASP A 86 -14.83 2.27 3.65
N ILE A 87 -13.59 2.71 3.77
CA ILE A 87 -13.18 3.73 4.75
C ILE A 87 -12.56 4.92 4.00
N THR A 88 -13.06 6.11 4.30
CA THR A 88 -12.49 7.37 3.82
C THR A 88 -12.12 8.26 5.01
N VAL A 89 -10.89 8.77 5.02
CA VAL A 89 -10.37 9.66 6.08
C VAL A 89 -9.82 10.92 5.44
N HIS A 90 -10.11 12.07 6.03
CA HIS A 90 -9.63 13.37 5.59
C HIS A 90 -9.00 14.16 6.74
N ASN A 91 -7.89 14.86 6.48
CA ASN A 91 -7.26 15.84 7.36
C ASN A 91 -7.01 15.33 8.80
N ALA A 92 -6.59 14.07 8.94
CA ALA A 92 -6.40 13.42 10.23
C ALA A 92 -4.93 13.00 10.46
N ALA A 93 -4.54 12.98 11.74
CA ALA A 93 -3.27 12.38 12.16
C ALA A 93 -3.51 10.93 12.59
N LEU A 94 -2.84 9.99 11.94
CA LEU A 94 -2.98 8.54 12.12
C LEU A 94 -1.62 7.97 12.53
N ALA A 95 -1.56 7.23 13.64
CA ALA A 95 -0.30 6.69 14.13
C ALA A 95 -0.46 5.29 14.72
N SER A 96 0.43 4.38 14.32
CA SER A 96 0.63 3.08 14.96
C SER A 96 2.04 3.04 15.54
N THR A 97 2.16 2.91 16.87
CA THR A 97 3.47 3.01 17.55
C THR A 97 4.17 1.66 17.74
N GLY A 98 3.46 0.55 17.55
CA GLY A 98 3.96 -0.81 17.69
C GLY A 98 3.59 -1.77 16.55
N SER A 99 2.98 -1.26 15.48
CA SER A 99 2.53 -2.05 14.33
C SER A 99 2.76 -1.27 13.02
N GLU A 100 2.49 -1.94 11.91
CA GLU A 100 2.28 -1.34 10.59
C GLU A 100 1.21 -0.23 10.66
N ALA A 101 1.24 0.70 9.71
CA ALA A 101 0.29 1.80 9.65
C ALA A 101 -1.11 1.33 9.20
N VAL A 102 -1.16 0.46 8.19
CA VAL A 102 -2.40 0.03 7.54
C VAL A 102 -2.38 -1.46 7.18
N CYS A 103 -3.51 -2.12 7.42
CA CYS A 103 -3.83 -3.44 6.90
C CYS A 103 -5.18 -3.42 6.18
N ILE A 104 -5.23 -3.89 4.94
CA ILE A 104 -6.47 -4.02 4.17
C ILE A 104 -6.61 -5.45 3.67
N GLU A 105 -7.77 -6.05 3.96
CA GLU A 105 -8.05 -7.44 3.59
C GLU A 105 -9.04 -7.57 2.44
N GLY A 106 -8.65 -8.26 1.36
CA GLY A 106 -9.54 -8.61 0.24
C GLY A 106 -10.31 -7.43 -0.36
N LEU A 107 -11.56 -7.65 -0.78
CA LEU A 107 -12.38 -6.67 -1.50
C LEU A 107 -12.83 -5.47 -0.63
N ASN A 108 -11.91 -4.56 -0.30
CA ASN A 108 -12.13 -3.39 0.56
C ASN A 108 -11.24 -2.21 0.17
N THR A 109 -11.61 -1.03 0.68
CA THR A 109 -10.99 0.22 0.25
C THR A 109 -10.68 1.12 1.43
N LEU A 110 -9.49 1.72 1.40
CA LEU A 110 -9.11 2.83 2.26
C LEU A 110 -8.67 4.01 1.38
N ARG A 111 -9.31 5.16 1.57
CA ARG A 111 -8.93 6.43 0.95
C ARG A 111 -8.50 7.42 2.03
N LEU A 112 -7.34 8.03 1.84
CA LEU A 112 -6.77 9.02 2.75
C LEU A 112 -6.54 10.32 1.98
N PHE A 113 -7.17 11.41 2.43
CA PHE A 113 -7.02 12.75 1.86
C PHE A 113 -6.36 13.67 2.88
N ASP A 114 -5.23 14.27 2.52
CA ASP A 114 -4.50 15.22 3.37
C ASP A 114 -4.23 14.70 4.81
N CYS A 115 -3.96 13.39 4.94
CA CYS A 115 -3.71 12.75 6.23
C CYS A 115 -2.23 12.58 6.51
N ASP A 116 -1.84 12.72 7.77
CA ASP A 116 -0.50 12.34 8.25
C ASP A 116 -0.57 10.93 8.84
N LEU A 117 0.03 9.95 8.18
CA LEU A 117 0.00 8.54 8.57
C LEU A 117 1.40 8.03 8.93
N SER A 118 1.52 7.39 10.08
CA SER A 118 2.78 6.76 10.51
C SER A 118 2.60 5.37 11.09
N GLY A 119 3.57 4.49 10.84
CA GLY A 119 3.67 3.16 11.42
C GLY A 119 5.08 2.86 11.91
N ASN A 120 5.17 1.99 12.92
CA ASN A 120 6.40 1.55 13.56
C ASN A 120 6.32 0.06 13.86
N MET A 121 6.22 -0.74 12.81
CA MET A 121 6.05 -2.18 12.91
C MET A 121 7.28 -2.82 13.54
N SER A 122 7.09 -3.64 14.57
CA SER A 122 8.19 -4.40 15.17
C SER A 122 8.64 -5.53 14.26
N ASP A 123 9.93 -5.86 14.29
CA ASP A 123 10.45 -7.07 13.65
C ASP A 123 10.00 -8.30 14.44
N LEU A 124 9.13 -9.11 13.84
CA LEU A 124 8.57 -10.31 14.45
C LEU A 124 9.03 -11.54 13.67
N GLU A 125 9.55 -12.56 14.37
CA GLU A 125 10.04 -13.82 13.75
C GLU A 125 8.97 -14.55 12.92
N GLN A 126 7.69 -14.32 13.23
CA GLN A 126 6.58 -14.89 12.48
C GLN A 126 6.41 -14.28 11.08
N ASN A 127 6.95 -13.07 10.87
CA ASN A 127 6.89 -12.39 9.59
C ASN A 127 8.16 -12.67 8.79
N ASP A 128 7.99 -12.85 7.48
CA ASP A 128 9.07 -12.96 6.50
C ASP A 128 9.76 -11.61 6.22
N CYS A 129 9.04 -10.51 6.39
CA CYS A 129 9.56 -9.15 6.33
C CYS A 129 8.76 -8.20 7.25
N THR A 130 9.20 -6.95 7.34
CA THR A 130 8.49 -5.88 8.06
C THR A 130 8.05 -4.83 7.04
N TRP A 131 6.83 -4.31 7.17
CA TRP A 131 6.20 -3.38 6.22
C TRP A 131 5.44 -2.26 6.95
N ASN A 132 5.03 -1.22 6.22
CA ASN A 132 4.23 -0.13 6.75
C ASN A 132 2.76 -0.20 6.31
N VAL A 133 2.49 -0.56 5.07
CA VAL A 133 1.14 -0.74 4.52
C VAL A 133 1.05 -2.10 3.85
N ILE A 134 0.03 -2.89 4.19
CA ILE A 134 -0.21 -4.19 3.57
C ILE A 134 -1.62 -4.34 3.01
N LEU A 135 -1.68 -4.87 1.78
CA LEU A 135 -2.90 -5.35 1.13
C LEU A 135 -2.76 -6.86 0.95
N TYR A 136 -3.66 -7.64 1.56
CA TYR A 136 -3.56 -9.09 1.49
C TYR A 136 -4.92 -9.76 1.57
N GLN A 137 -4.99 -11.06 1.30
CA GLN A 137 -6.16 -11.86 1.66
C GLN A 137 -5.79 -12.81 2.79
N SER A 138 -6.55 -12.75 3.89
CA SER A 138 -6.44 -13.72 4.97
C SER A 138 -7.27 -14.99 4.68
N MET A 139 -7.02 -16.04 5.46
CA MET A 139 -7.77 -17.29 5.44
C MET A 139 -8.91 -17.34 6.48
N SER A 140 -9.20 -16.22 7.16
CA SER A 140 -10.20 -16.18 8.24
C SER A 140 -11.64 -16.22 7.72
N GLY A 141 -11.85 -15.79 6.47
CA GLY A 141 -13.16 -15.58 5.87
C GLY A 141 -13.85 -14.29 6.32
N ASP A 142 -13.13 -13.35 6.93
CA ASP A 142 -13.69 -12.06 7.37
C ASP A 142 -13.95 -11.12 6.20
N SER A 143 -13.14 -11.22 5.15
CA SER A 143 -13.28 -10.47 3.90
C SER A 143 -13.56 -11.40 2.71
N GLN A 144 -14.27 -10.86 1.71
CA GLN A 144 -14.44 -11.52 0.42
C GLN A 144 -13.16 -11.37 -0.41
N VAL A 145 -12.82 -12.40 -1.19
CA VAL A 145 -11.74 -12.32 -2.17
C VAL A 145 -12.08 -11.29 -3.23
N GLY A 146 -11.14 -10.40 -3.52
CA GLY A 146 -11.23 -9.39 -4.57
C GLY A 146 -10.17 -8.32 -4.39
N ASN A 147 -10.35 -7.18 -5.05
CA ASN A 147 -9.38 -6.10 -5.07
C ASN A 147 -9.37 -5.26 -3.78
N SER A 148 -8.25 -5.28 -3.06
CA SER A 148 -7.93 -4.33 -1.99
C SER A 148 -7.49 -3.01 -2.61
N THR A 149 -7.97 -1.86 -2.13
CA THR A 149 -7.54 -0.55 -2.63
C THR A 149 -7.01 0.33 -1.51
N PHE A 150 -5.78 0.82 -1.67
CA PHE A 150 -5.20 1.88 -0.85
C PHE A 150 -4.95 3.10 -1.72
N GLU A 151 -5.65 4.19 -1.41
CA GLU A 151 -5.49 5.48 -2.05
C GLU A 151 -5.04 6.51 -1.02
N MET A 152 -4.02 7.29 -1.37
CA MET A 152 -3.58 8.42 -0.56
C MET A 152 -3.27 9.63 -1.46
N VAL A 153 -3.94 10.74 -1.17
CA VAL A 153 -3.81 12.00 -1.91
C VAL A 153 -3.46 13.10 -0.92
N GLY A 154 -2.29 13.73 -1.11
CA GLY A 154 -1.75 14.71 -0.17
C GLY A 154 -1.30 14.09 1.17
N GLY A 155 -0.94 14.97 2.11
CA GLY A 155 -0.48 14.56 3.45
C GLY A 155 0.89 13.86 3.44
N SER A 156 1.14 13.04 4.46
CA SER A 156 2.43 12.37 4.65
C SER A 156 2.30 10.90 5.04
N LEU A 157 3.21 10.05 4.56
CA LEU A 157 3.30 8.64 4.92
C LEU A 157 4.70 8.31 5.44
N THR A 158 4.80 7.96 6.71
CA THR A 158 6.08 7.66 7.38
C THR A 158 6.14 6.20 7.82
N ALA A 159 7.16 5.49 7.37
CA ALA A 159 7.56 4.19 7.93
C ALA A 159 8.73 4.39 8.88
N GLN A 160 8.55 4.06 10.17
CA GLN A 160 9.65 4.12 11.15
C GLN A 160 10.49 2.83 11.15
N ASN A 161 9.96 1.74 10.59
CA ASN A 161 10.66 0.48 10.38
C ASN A 161 10.07 -0.27 9.17
N GLY A 162 10.87 -1.15 8.55
CA GLY A 162 10.44 -2.00 7.43
C GLY A 162 10.41 -1.32 6.06
N GLY A 163 9.85 -2.03 5.07
CA GLY A 163 9.55 -1.48 3.75
C GLY A 163 8.21 -0.73 3.71
N MET A 164 7.93 0.01 2.64
CA MET A 164 6.74 0.87 2.59
C MET A 164 5.46 0.07 2.30
N PHE A 165 5.38 -0.58 1.15
CA PHE A 165 4.19 -1.28 0.68
C PHE A 165 4.46 -2.78 0.49
N TYR A 166 3.57 -3.62 1.01
CA TYR A 166 3.57 -5.06 0.77
C TYR A 166 2.20 -5.50 0.24
N THR A 167 2.19 -6.31 -0.81
CA THR A 167 0.99 -7.01 -1.27
C THR A 167 1.28 -8.48 -1.54
N THR A 168 0.33 -9.33 -1.17
CA THR A 168 0.42 -10.79 -1.32
C THR A 168 -0.96 -11.44 -1.29
N ASN A 169 -1.16 -12.54 -2.01
CA ASN A 169 -2.39 -13.34 -1.99
C ASN A 169 -3.68 -12.55 -2.31
N THR A 170 -3.62 -11.43 -3.03
CA THR A 170 -4.81 -10.62 -3.35
C THR A 170 -4.64 -9.85 -4.64
N GLU A 171 -5.76 -9.50 -5.27
CA GLU A 171 -5.82 -8.35 -6.18
C GLU A 171 -5.65 -7.08 -5.33
N SER A 172 -4.84 -6.14 -5.80
CA SER A 172 -4.49 -4.92 -5.09
C SER A 172 -4.33 -3.73 -6.02
N THR A 173 -4.79 -2.57 -5.53
CA THR A 173 -4.60 -1.27 -6.16
C THR A 173 -3.97 -0.31 -5.15
N PHE A 174 -2.81 0.23 -5.49
CA PHE A 174 -2.19 1.34 -4.78
C PHE A 174 -2.23 2.59 -5.65
N LEU A 175 -2.71 3.70 -5.08
CA LEU A 175 -2.72 5.00 -5.74
C LEU A 175 -2.16 6.05 -4.80
N LEU A 176 -1.12 6.75 -5.24
CA LEU A 176 -0.46 7.81 -4.50
C LEU A 176 -0.37 9.07 -5.36
N SER A 177 -0.79 10.20 -4.80
CA SER A 177 -0.63 11.49 -5.46
C SER A 177 -0.27 12.61 -4.48
N GLY A 178 0.85 13.29 -4.73
CA GLY A 178 1.31 14.40 -3.91
C GLY A 178 1.56 14.06 -2.43
N VAL A 179 1.92 12.81 -2.12
CA VAL A 179 2.15 12.35 -0.74
C VAL A 179 3.62 12.55 -0.35
N ASP A 180 3.88 13.14 0.81
CA ASP A 180 5.22 13.22 1.38
C ASP A 180 5.61 11.88 2.04
N ILE A 181 6.37 11.04 1.32
CA ILE A 181 6.76 9.70 1.78
C ILE A 181 8.13 9.74 2.46
N THR A 182 8.20 9.22 3.68
CA THR A 182 9.45 9.03 4.43
C THR A 182 9.63 7.57 4.80
N GLY A 183 10.58 6.89 4.14
CA GLY A 183 10.98 5.53 4.49
C GLY A 183 11.84 5.45 5.75
N ALA A 184 11.93 4.25 6.33
CA ALA A 184 12.85 3.98 7.43
C ALA A 184 14.31 4.17 6.97
N ALA A 185 15.21 4.54 7.88
CA ALA A 185 16.62 4.78 7.55
C ALA A 185 17.32 3.55 6.93
N ASP A 186 16.85 2.36 7.25
CA ASP A 186 17.28 1.08 6.71
C ASP A 186 16.15 0.39 5.92
N SER A 187 15.27 1.18 5.30
CA SER A 187 14.15 0.72 4.47
C SER A 187 14.57 -0.42 3.54
N LYS A 188 13.77 -1.48 3.50
CA LYS A 188 14.08 -2.70 2.76
C LYS A 188 13.61 -2.66 1.31
N PHE A 189 12.55 -1.91 1.04
CA PHE A 189 11.90 -1.78 -0.28
C PHE A 189 10.87 -0.66 -0.25
N LEU A 190 10.59 -0.08 -1.41
CA LEU A 190 9.38 0.70 -1.65
C LEU A 190 8.17 -0.23 -1.74
N LEU A 191 8.21 -1.20 -2.64
CA LEU A 191 7.11 -2.13 -2.90
C LEU A 191 7.62 -3.56 -2.91
N ARG A 192 6.91 -4.45 -2.22
CA ARG A 192 7.05 -5.90 -2.36
C ARG A 192 5.73 -6.47 -2.91
N CYS A 193 5.77 -7.01 -4.12
CA CYS A 193 4.65 -7.64 -4.82
C CYS A 193 4.99 -9.12 -5.04
N THR A 194 4.83 -9.94 -3.99
CA THR A 194 5.34 -11.31 -3.99
C THR A 194 4.34 -12.27 -3.35
N GLY A 195 4.56 -13.57 -3.54
CA GLY A 195 4.12 -14.57 -2.59
C GLY A 195 4.71 -14.33 -1.20
N ASN A 196 4.28 -15.15 -0.24
CA ASN A 196 4.73 -15.05 1.15
C ASN A 196 5.17 -16.40 1.72
N ALA A 197 6.06 -16.33 2.70
CA ALA A 197 6.43 -17.45 3.58
C ALA A 197 6.01 -17.17 5.03
N ASN A 198 5.06 -16.25 5.20
CA ASN A 198 4.67 -15.70 6.48
C ASN A 198 3.94 -16.76 7.34
N GLN A 199 4.29 -16.85 8.63
CA GLN A 199 3.70 -17.83 9.55
C GLN A 199 2.27 -17.47 9.97
N ARG A 200 1.79 -16.27 9.62
CA ARG A 200 0.38 -15.86 9.77
C ARG A 200 -0.57 -16.61 8.83
N GLY A 201 -0.05 -17.29 7.81
CA GLY A 201 -0.83 -18.21 6.98
C GLY A 201 -1.74 -17.53 5.96
N TRP A 202 -1.20 -16.57 5.20
CA TRP A 202 -1.92 -15.86 4.13
C TRP A 202 -1.91 -16.63 2.82
N GLY A 203 -2.51 -17.82 2.86
CA GLY A 203 -2.55 -18.77 1.75
C GLY A 203 -1.53 -19.90 1.88
N ALA A 204 -1.22 -20.51 0.74
CA ALA A 204 -0.23 -21.58 0.55
C ALA A 204 1.06 -21.03 -0.11
N SER A 205 2.20 -21.29 0.54
CA SER A 205 3.52 -20.91 0.01
C SER A 205 3.75 -21.47 -1.40
N GLY A 206 4.33 -20.67 -2.30
CA GLY A 206 4.58 -21.03 -3.70
C GLY A 206 3.36 -20.99 -4.63
N ALA A 207 2.19 -20.57 -4.15
CA ALA A 207 0.97 -20.57 -4.97
C ALA A 207 0.15 -19.27 -4.93
N ASN A 208 0.44 -18.36 -3.99
CA ASN A 208 -0.39 -17.18 -3.72
C ASN A 208 0.42 -15.90 -3.87
N GLY A 209 0.77 -15.55 -5.11
CA GLY A 209 1.35 -14.25 -5.43
C GLY A 209 0.34 -13.12 -5.29
N ALA A 210 0.80 -11.91 -5.54
CA ALA A 210 -0.05 -10.73 -5.63
C ALA A 210 -0.47 -10.46 -7.08
N ASP A 211 -1.61 -9.81 -7.27
CA ASP A 211 -1.99 -9.15 -8.52
C ASP A 211 -2.12 -7.65 -8.21
N CYS A 212 -1.16 -6.83 -8.68
CA CYS A 212 -0.94 -5.48 -8.19
C CYS A 212 -0.94 -4.45 -9.30
N HIS A 213 -1.81 -3.44 -9.13
CA HIS A 213 -1.80 -2.21 -9.91
C HIS A 213 -1.30 -1.08 -9.02
N PHE A 214 -0.12 -0.53 -9.31
CA PHE A 214 0.47 0.56 -8.55
C PHE A 214 0.57 1.81 -9.42
N THR A 215 -0.04 2.92 -8.98
CA THR A 215 0.03 4.21 -9.68
C THR A 215 0.64 5.28 -8.79
N GLY A 216 1.77 5.84 -9.22
CA GLY A 216 2.27 7.13 -8.74
C GLY A 216 1.87 8.25 -9.71
N SER A 217 1.25 9.30 -9.19
CA SER A 217 0.79 10.45 -9.97
C SER A 217 1.25 11.75 -9.30
N ASP A 218 2.15 12.53 -9.92
CA ASP A 218 2.83 13.64 -9.25
C ASP A 218 3.45 13.19 -7.91
N GLN A 219 4.18 12.07 -7.97
CA GLN A 219 4.64 11.36 -6.79
C GLN A 219 6.14 11.11 -6.83
N ALA A 220 6.82 11.45 -5.74
CA ALA A 220 8.18 11.02 -5.46
C ALA A 220 8.15 9.66 -4.74
N LEU A 221 8.87 8.68 -5.27
CA LEU A 221 8.93 7.30 -4.79
C LEU A 221 10.40 6.91 -4.63
N ASP A 222 10.76 6.40 -3.45
CA ASP A 222 12.14 6.03 -3.11
C ASP A 222 12.18 4.61 -2.52
N GLY A 223 13.07 3.78 -3.06
CA GLY A 223 13.29 2.40 -2.66
C GLY A 223 13.04 1.39 -3.80
N ASP A 224 13.54 0.18 -3.59
CA ASP A 224 13.45 -0.89 -4.59
C ASP A 224 12.01 -1.44 -4.70
N VAL A 225 11.66 -1.88 -5.92
CA VAL A 225 10.44 -2.61 -6.22
C VAL A 225 10.80 -4.08 -6.39
N ILE A 226 10.20 -4.95 -5.58
CA ILE A 226 10.46 -6.38 -5.56
C ILE A 226 9.23 -7.12 -6.08
N TRP A 227 9.42 -8.05 -7.01
CA TRP A 227 8.36 -8.91 -7.53
C TRP A 227 8.82 -10.36 -7.67
N ASP A 228 7.90 -11.32 -7.81
CA ASP A 228 8.22 -12.72 -8.06
C ASP A 228 7.38 -13.32 -9.21
N SER A 229 7.82 -14.46 -9.74
CA SER A 229 7.16 -15.06 -10.92
C SER A 229 5.78 -15.67 -10.65
N ILE A 230 5.29 -15.71 -9.41
CA ILE A 230 3.89 -16.09 -9.12
C ILE A 230 2.99 -14.87 -8.93
N SER A 231 3.54 -13.65 -9.06
CA SER A 231 2.83 -12.38 -8.91
C SER A 231 2.77 -11.60 -10.23
N SER A 232 1.76 -10.74 -10.35
CA SER A 232 1.55 -9.82 -11.45
C SER A 232 1.64 -8.39 -10.95
N LEU A 233 2.42 -7.55 -11.63
CA LEU A 233 2.62 -6.15 -11.30
C LEU A 233 2.51 -5.29 -12.56
N ASP A 234 1.58 -4.33 -12.54
CA ASP A 234 1.57 -3.19 -13.44
C ASP A 234 1.87 -1.92 -12.63
N PHE A 235 3.00 -1.27 -12.91
CA PHE A 235 3.49 -0.10 -12.20
C PHE A 235 3.50 1.14 -13.11
N TYR A 236 2.76 2.17 -12.74
CA TYR A 236 2.57 3.39 -13.54
C TYR A 236 3.22 4.60 -12.88
N LEU A 237 4.05 5.33 -13.65
CA LEU A 237 4.60 6.63 -13.29
C LEU A 237 3.98 7.71 -14.18
N THR A 238 3.09 8.51 -13.59
CA THR A 238 2.30 9.53 -14.30
C THR A 238 2.48 10.92 -13.69
N GLN A 239 2.09 11.95 -14.43
CA GLN A 239 2.08 13.35 -14.03
C GLN A 239 3.41 13.84 -13.45
N GLY A 240 4.53 13.44 -14.06
CA GLY A 240 5.87 13.88 -13.63
C GLY A 240 6.43 13.12 -12.42
N SER A 241 5.89 11.96 -12.09
CA SER A 241 6.38 11.13 -10.98
C SER A 241 7.83 10.70 -11.15
N VAL A 242 8.50 10.49 -10.02
CA VAL A 242 9.90 10.03 -9.96
C VAL A 242 9.99 8.76 -9.13
N LEU A 243 10.52 7.69 -9.71
CA LEU A 243 10.96 6.49 -8.99
C LEU A 243 12.48 6.51 -8.84
N THR A 244 12.99 6.41 -7.61
CA THR A 244 14.41 6.19 -7.32
C THR A 244 14.58 4.81 -6.70
N GLY A 245 15.15 3.86 -7.45
CA GLY A 245 15.25 2.46 -7.01
C GLY A 245 15.55 1.49 -8.14
N ALA A 246 15.80 0.23 -7.79
CA ALA A 246 15.89 -0.88 -8.73
C ALA A 246 14.57 -1.68 -8.77
N VAL A 247 14.31 -2.39 -9.87
CA VAL A 247 13.22 -3.36 -9.95
C VAL A 247 13.79 -4.77 -9.98
N LEU A 248 13.54 -5.54 -8.93
CA LEU A 248 14.23 -6.79 -8.64
C LEU A 248 13.24 -7.96 -8.66
N GLN A 249 13.64 -9.06 -9.28
CA GLN A 249 12.90 -10.32 -9.24
C GLN A 249 13.45 -11.22 -8.12
N ASP A 250 12.63 -11.52 -7.12
CA ASP A 250 12.96 -12.36 -5.95
C ASP A 250 12.08 -13.61 -5.89
N GLU A 251 12.61 -14.74 -6.36
CA GLU A 251 11.90 -16.02 -6.42
C GLU A 251 11.85 -16.79 -5.09
N SER A 252 12.27 -16.18 -3.97
CA SER A 252 12.35 -16.87 -2.66
C SER A 252 11.02 -17.42 -2.17
N CYS A 253 9.89 -16.83 -2.58
CA CYS A 253 8.53 -17.25 -2.20
C CYS A 253 7.75 -17.93 -3.34
N ALA A 254 8.35 -18.07 -4.52
CA ALA A 254 7.67 -18.53 -5.73
C ALA A 254 7.67 -20.06 -5.92
N GLY A 255 8.40 -20.81 -5.09
CA GLY A 255 8.46 -22.27 -5.20
C GLY A 255 9.15 -22.73 -6.49
N ASP A 256 8.42 -23.42 -7.37
CA ASP A 256 8.92 -23.87 -8.68
C ASP A 256 8.86 -22.77 -9.76
N GLY A 257 8.43 -21.55 -9.38
CA GLY A 257 8.21 -20.42 -10.27
C GLY A 257 6.80 -20.42 -10.90
N GLY A 258 6.45 -19.31 -11.56
CA GLY A 258 5.16 -19.12 -12.22
C GLY A 258 5.24 -18.29 -13.50
N ASP A 259 4.06 -17.94 -14.01
CA ASP A 259 3.86 -17.19 -15.26
C ASP A 259 3.47 -15.72 -15.01
N GLY A 260 3.77 -15.21 -13.82
CA GLY A 260 3.60 -13.81 -13.41
C GLY A 260 4.48 -12.84 -14.19
N TYR A 261 4.32 -11.55 -13.91
CA TYR A 261 5.02 -10.50 -14.66
C TYR A 261 5.24 -9.24 -13.83
N ALA A 262 6.22 -8.43 -14.25
CA ALA A 262 6.32 -7.03 -13.84
C ALA A 262 6.45 -6.11 -15.06
N ASN A 263 5.49 -5.20 -15.20
CA ASN A 263 5.46 -4.20 -16.24
C ASN A 263 5.62 -2.81 -15.61
N LEU A 264 6.47 -1.98 -16.22
CA LEU A 264 6.65 -0.59 -15.82
C LEU A 264 6.27 0.33 -16.98
N TYR A 265 5.40 1.30 -16.69
CA TYR A 265 4.88 2.29 -17.64
C TYR A 265 5.31 3.68 -17.18
N ILE A 266 6.06 4.39 -18.00
CA ILE A 266 6.62 5.70 -17.66
C ILE A 266 6.10 6.73 -18.66
N GLU A 267 5.23 7.62 -18.20
CA GLU A 267 4.70 8.74 -18.97
C GLU A 267 5.81 9.74 -19.33
N GLU A 268 5.59 10.50 -20.41
CA GLU A 268 6.42 11.67 -20.72
C GLU A 268 6.46 12.63 -19.53
N GLY A 269 7.66 13.10 -19.18
CA GLY A 269 7.89 13.97 -18.02
C GLY A 269 8.16 13.23 -16.71
N SER A 270 7.77 11.97 -16.57
CA SER A 270 8.13 11.11 -15.44
C SER A 270 9.57 10.58 -15.57
N THR A 271 10.19 10.22 -14.44
CA THR A 271 11.59 9.78 -14.39
C THR A 271 11.77 8.51 -13.56
N TRP A 272 12.59 7.59 -14.05
CA TRP A 272 13.14 6.51 -13.25
C TRP A 272 14.65 6.72 -13.07
N VAL A 273 15.05 6.97 -11.82
CA VAL A 273 16.44 7.02 -11.37
C VAL A 273 16.84 5.62 -10.89
N VAL A 274 17.58 4.91 -11.72
CA VAL A 274 17.98 3.51 -11.50
C VAL A 274 19.17 3.45 -10.55
N THR A 275 19.06 2.63 -9.51
CA THR A 275 20.09 2.46 -8.47
C THR A 275 20.82 1.12 -8.55
N GLY A 276 20.37 0.22 -9.43
CA GLY A 276 20.90 -1.12 -9.59
C GLY A 276 20.39 -1.81 -10.85
N ASP A 277 21.04 -2.91 -11.23
CA ASP A 277 20.55 -3.75 -12.32
C ASP A 277 19.12 -4.20 -12.04
N SER A 278 18.26 -4.09 -13.05
CA SER A 278 16.82 -4.30 -12.89
C SER A 278 16.29 -5.33 -13.89
N VAL A 279 15.25 -6.06 -13.49
CA VAL A 279 14.61 -7.12 -14.29
C VAL A 279 13.10 -6.90 -14.30
N LEU A 280 12.54 -6.77 -15.50
CA LEU A 280 11.12 -6.57 -15.78
C LEU A 280 10.67 -7.52 -16.89
N THR A 281 9.37 -7.80 -16.96
CA THR A 281 8.76 -8.44 -18.13
C THR A 281 8.66 -7.43 -19.28
N SER A 282 8.08 -6.26 -19.03
CA SER A 282 7.93 -5.20 -20.03
C SER A 282 8.30 -3.83 -19.48
N LEU A 283 8.93 -3.01 -20.32
CA LEU A 283 9.11 -1.58 -20.06
C LEU A 283 8.50 -0.78 -21.20
N GLN A 284 7.51 0.06 -20.90
CA GLN A 284 6.98 1.03 -21.84
C GLN A 284 7.30 2.44 -21.34
N CYS A 285 8.12 3.18 -22.07
CA CYS A 285 8.71 4.41 -21.56
C CYS A 285 8.71 5.53 -22.61
N ALA A 286 7.94 6.58 -22.32
CA ALA A 286 8.04 7.89 -22.96
C ALA A 286 8.78 8.92 -22.08
N GLY A 287 9.05 8.59 -20.81
CA GLY A 287 9.78 9.42 -19.85
C GLY A 287 11.31 9.25 -19.91
N THR A 288 11.96 9.55 -18.79
CA THR A 288 13.43 9.51 -18.67
C THR A 288 13.90 8.35 -17.81
N VAL A 289 14.95 7.65 -18.23
CA VAL A 289 15.58 6.57 -17.45
C VAL A 289 17.08 6.82 -17.35
N VAL A 290 17.56 7.12 -16.15
CA VAL A 290 18.94 7.54 -15.86
C VAL A 290 19.40 6.97 -14.53
N ASP A 291 20.70 7.04 -14.24
CA ASP A 291 21.21 6.83 -12.87
C ASP A 291 21.29 8.16 -12.08
N ALA A 292 21.78 8.08 -10.85
CA ALA A 292 21.92 9.24 -9.96
C ALA A 292 22.88 10.33 -10.48
N ASP A 293 23.81 9.98 -11.38
CA ASP A 293 24.72 10.93 -12.03
C ASP A 293 24.11 11.52 -13.32
N GLY A 294 22.89 11.09 -13.70
CA GLY A 294 22.19 11.52 -14.90
C GLY A 294 22.63 10.79 -16.18
N ASN A 295 23.40 9.70 -16.07
CA ASN A 295 23.76 8.90 -17.22
C ASN A 295 22.57 8.04 -17.66
N THR A 296 22.33 7.98 -18.97
CA THR A 296 21.32 7.06 -19.53
C THR A 296 21.66 5.61 -19.17
N VAL A 297 20.65 4.86 -18.74
CA VAL A 297 20.75 3.44 -18.39
C VAL A 297 20.50 2.58 -19.63
N SER A 298 21.26 1.51 -19.80
CA SER A 298 21.06 0.60 -20.95
C SER A 298 19.81 -0.26 -20.74
N ILE A 299 19.00 -0.42 -21.78
CA ILE A 299 17.83 -1.31 -21.78
C ILE A 299 18.07 -2.43 -22.79
N THR A 300 18.10 -3.66 -22.30
CA THR A 300 18.45 -4.85 -23.07
C THR A 300 17.39 -5.94 -22.95
N GLY A 301 17.12 -6.63 -24.06
CA GLY A 301 16.33 -7.84 -24.09
C GLY A 301 17.06 -9.00 -23.42
N ALA A 302 16.32 -9.92 -22.81
CA ALA A 302 16.86 -11.19 -22.31
C ALA A 302 17.52 -12.04 -23.43
N ASP A 303 17.20 -11.76 -24.70
CA ASP A 303 17.81 -12.36 -25.89
C ASP A 303 19.11 -11.67 -26.35
N GLY A 304 19.53 -10.61 -25.65
CA GLY A 304 20.70 -9.79 -25.99
C GLY A 304 20.43 -8.61 -26.93
N THR A 305 19.17 -8.39 -27.34
CA THR A 305 18.79 -7.20 -28.12
C THR A 305 19.04 -5.93 -27.31
N VAL A 306 19.69 -4.92 -27.87
CA VAL A 306 19.88 -3.62 -27.19
C VAL A 306 18.81 -2.65 -27.70
N TYR A 307 17.87 -2.28 -26.83
CA TYR A 307 16.80 -1.33 -27.16
C TYR A 307 17.25 0.12 -26.94
N VAL A 308 17.96 0.37 -25.84
CA VAL A 308 18.57 1.67 -25.52
C VAL A 308 20.01 1.43 -25.06
N SER A 309 20.95 2.16 -25.65
CA SER A 309 22.36 2.12 -25.24
C SER A 309 22.65 3.31 -24.33
N GLY A 310 23.13 3.02 -23.12
CA GLY A 310 23.45 4.00 -22.09
C GLY A 310 24.93 3.98 -21.68
N THR A 311 25.33 4.93 -20.84
CA THR A 311 26.67 5.03 -20.24
C THR A 311 26.68 4.76 -18.74
N SER A 312 25.50 4.59 -18.12
CA SER A 312 25.36 4.14 -16.74
C SER A 312 26.03 2.77 -16.54
N PRO A 313 26.57 2.47 -15.35
CA PRO A 313 27.01 1.11 -15.02
C PRO A 313 25.86 0.10 -14.93
N TYR A 314 24.61 0.56 -14.80
CA TYR A 314 23.45 -0.31 -14.62
C TYR A 314 22.81 -0.73 -15.95
N THR A 315 22.14 -1.87 -15.92
CA THR A 315 21.36 -2.41 -17.04
C THR A 315 19.95 -2.80 -16.59
N ILE A 316 18.96 -2.46 -17.41
CA ILE A 316 17.59 -2.96 -17.29
C ILE A 316 17.41 -4.10 -18.29
N THR A 317 17.08 -5.28 -17.79
CA THR A 317 16.76 -6.46 -18.60
C THR A 317 15.25 -6.60 -18.74
N VAL A 318 14.76 -6.70 -19.97
CA VAL A 318 13.33 -6.83 -20.29
C VAL A 318 13.06 -7.99 -21.25
N GLN A 319 11.83 -8.50 -21.30
CA GLN A 319 11.40 -9.35 -22.41
C GLN A 319 10.90 -8.50 -23.58
N SER A 320 10.30 -7.34 -23.30
CA SER A 320 9.80 -6.41 -24.32
C SER A 320 10.01 -4.95 -23.92
N TYR A 321 10.18 -4.10 -24.94
CA TYR A 321 10.32 -2.66 -24.78
C TYR A 321 9.43 -1.90 -25.78
N SER A 322 8.79 -0.82 -25.32
CA SER A 322 8.04 0.13 -26.15
C SER A 322 8.40 1.57 -25.77
N ALA A 323 8.46 2.48 -26.75
CA ALA A 323 8.61 3.91 -26.50
C ALA A 323 7.26 4.64 -26.31
N THR A 324 6.15 3.90 -26.35
CA THR A 324 4.80 4.45 -26.19
C THR A 324 4.09 3.66 -25.08
N PRO A 325 3.93 4.25 -23.89
CA PRO A 325 3.23 3.60 -22.79
C PRO A 325 1.72 3.57 -23.01
N ASP A 326 1.09 2.43 -22.73
CA ASP A 326 -0.35 2.32 -22.51
C ASP A 326 -0.67 2.63 -21.04
N LEU A 327 -1.24 3.80 -20.79
CA LEU A 327 -1.59 4.27 -19.45
C LEU A 327 -3.08 4.01 -19.11
N SER A 328 -3.80 3.24 -19.92
CA SER A 328 -5.24 3.01 -19.68
C SER A 328 -5.55 2.24 -18.40
N GLY A 329 -4.57 1.53 -17.84
CA GLY A 329 -4.67 0.85 -16.54
C GLY A 329 -4.26 1.69 -15.33
N ALA A 330 -3.73 2.91 -15.54
CA ALA A 330 -3.36 3.78 -14.43
C ALA A 330 -4.62 4.29 -13.69
N SER A 331 -4.57 4.28 -12.36
CA SER A 331 -5.66 4.79 -11.53
C SER A 331 -5.64 6.32 -11.45
N THR A 332 -6.81 6.95 -11.31
CA THR A 332 -6.95 8.40 -11.15
C THR A 332 -7.43 8.73 -9.74
N PRO A 333 -6.87 9.76 -9.09
CA PRO A 333 -7.27 10.10 -7.72
C PRO A 333 -8.72 10.58 -7.66
N ASP A 334 -9.43 10.08 -6.66
CA ASP A 334 -10.74 10.56 -6.26
C ASP A 334 -10.61 11.96 -5.60
N LEU A 335 -11.75 12.63 -5.39
CA LEU A 335 -11.81 13.87 -4.63
C LEU A 335 -12.49 13.64 -3.29
N TRP A 336 -11.96 14.25 -2.22
CA TRP A 336 -12.62 14.21 -0.90
C TRP A 336 -14.10 14.62 -0.96
N SER A 337 -14.45 15.60 -1.80
CA SER A 337 -15.83 16.06 -1.98
C SER A 337 -16.81 14.98 -2.44
N ASP A 338 -16.33 13.87 -2.99
CA ASP A 338 -17.17 12.73 -3.39
C ASP A 338 -17.63 11.89 -2.18
N TYR A 339 -16.94 12.02 -1.05
CA TYR A 339 -17.17 11.25 0.19
C TYR A 339 -17.56 12.10 1.39
N GLU A 340 -17.40 13.42 1.31
CA GLU A 340 -17.65 14.35 2.41
C GLU A 340 -19.04 14.14 3.03
N ALA A 341 -19.06 13.98 4.36
CA ALA A 341 -20.28 13.85 5.13
C ALA A 341 -20.61 15.15 5.87
N VAL A 342 -21.83 15.64 5.70
CA VAL A 342 -22.30 16.83 6.44
C VAL A 342 -22.47 16.49 7.91
N ARG A 343 -21.79 17.23 8.77
CA ARG A 343 -21.99 17.16 10.22
C ARG A 343 -23.45 17.52 10.55
N PRO A 344 -24.21 16.61 11.20
CA PRO A 344 -25.61 16.84 11.54
C PRO A 344 -25.79 17.94 12.61
#